data_AF-A0A961P6Q5-F1
#
_entry.id   AF-A0A961P6Q5-F1
#
_cell.length_a   1.000
_cell.length_b   1.000
_cell.length_c   1.000
_cell.angle_alpha   90.00
_cell.angle_beta   90.00
_cell.angle_gamma   90.00
#
_symmetry.space_group_name_H-M   'P 1'
#
loop_
_entity.id
_entity.type
_entity.pdbx_description
1 polymer ?
#
loop_
_entity_poly.entity_id
_entity_poly.type
_entity_poly.pdbx_seq_one_letter_code
_entity_poly.pdbx_strand_id
1 'polypeptide(L)'
;MTKLLMRALAGEVLDVPPIWMMRQAGRYLPEYRATREKAGDFLSLCYNPDLAAEVTLQPIRRYGFDAAILFADILLVPQALGADLWFVQGEGPRLSTVTRQGDFDALKPAEAIHETLAPVYETVRILARELPKETALIGFAGAPWTVATYMVAGRGTPDQGPAHLLKGGNRALFEALIERITEATILYLSAQIEAGAEVV
;
A
#
# COMPACT_ATOMS: atom_id res chain seq x y z
N MET A 1 -14.97 -6.26 -21.37
CA MET A 1 -13.91 -6.76 -20.46
C MET A 1 -14.28 -8.17 -20.03
N THR A 2 -13.35 -9.12 -19.99
CA THR A 2 -13.64 -10.51 -19.56
C THR A 2 -13.65 -10.68 -18.04
N LYS A 3 -12.97 -9.80 -17.30
CA LYS A 3 -12.81 -9.91 -15.84
C LYS A 3 -14.06 -9.47 -15.09
N LEU A 4 -14.55 -10.31 -14.18
CA LEU A 4 -15.82 -10.07 -13.46
C LEU A 4 -15.77 -8.81 -12.58
N LEU A 5 -14.66 -8.60 -11.85
CA LEU A 5 -14.51 -7.40 -11.01
C LEU A 5 -14.64 -6.11 -11.83
N MET A 6 -13.99 -6.03 -12.97
CA MET A 6 -14.00 -4.81 -13.79
C MET A 6 -15.37 -4.51 -14.39
N ARG A 7 -16.13 -5.56 -14.76
CA ARG A 7 -17.52 -5.44 -15.20
C ARG A 7 -18.42 -4.90 -14.09
N ALA A 8 -18.32 -5.46 -12.89
CA ALA A 8 -19.08 -5.01 -11.73
C ALA A 8 -18.77 -3.55 -11.38
N LEU A 9 -17.49 -3.17 -11.39
CA LEU A 9 -17.06 -1.78 -11.13
C LEU A 9 -17.51 -0.79 -12.22
N ALA A 10 -17.70 -1.25 -13.45
CA ALA A 10 -18.30 -0.47 -14.53
C ALA A 10 -19.84 -0.33 -14.41
N GLY A 11 -20.44 -0.89 -13.37
CA GLY A 11 -21.88 -0.82 -13.11
C GLY A 11 -22.70 -1.92 -13.78
N GLU A 12 -22.07 -2.96 -14.34
CA GLU A 12 -22.78 -4.10 -14.90
C GLU A 12 -23.39 -4.97 -13.79
N VAL A 13 -24.66 -5.35 -13.95
CA VAL A 13 -25.31 -6.33 -13.08
C VAL A 13 -24.93 -7.73 -13.56
N LEU A 14 -24.27 -8.49 -12.68
CA LEU A 14 -23.80 -9.86 -12.96
C LEU A 14 -24.65 -10.89 -12.23
N ASP A 15 -24.86 -12.05 -12.84
CA ASP A 15 -25.58 -13.17 -12.22
C ASP A 15 -24.88 -13.70 -10.97
N VAL A 16 -23.53 -13.65 -10.97
CA VAL A 16 -22.68 -14.01 -9.84
C VAL A 16 -21.77 -12.83 -9.52
N PRO A 17 -21.81 -12.29 -8.29
CA PRO A 17 -20.94 -11.18 -7.90
C PRO A 17 -19.47 -11.63 -7.81
N PRO A 18 -18.51 -10.82 -8.27
CA PRO A 18 -17.09 -11.14 -8.12
C PRO A 18 -16.67 -11.09 -6.65
N ILE A 19 -15.73 -11.95 -6.27
CA ILE A 19 -15.24 -12.08 -4.90
C ILE A 19 -13.71 -11.99 -4.82
N TRP A 20 -13.26 -11.25 -3.81
CA TRP A 20 -11.90 -11.23 -3.29
C TRP A 20 -11.96 -10.91 -1.80
N MET A 21 -10.84 -11.05 -1.08
CA MET A 21 -10.82 -10.76 0.36
C MET A 21 -9.69 -9.80 0.73
N MET A 22 -10.00 -8.80 1.56
CA MET A 22 -8.97 -8.00 2.20
C MET A 22 -8.05 -8.91 3.02
N ARG A 23 -6.73 -8.71 2.88
CA ARG A 23 -5.69 -9.57 3.46
C ARG A 23 -5.72 -11.03 2.97
N GLN A 24 -6.17 -11.28 1.73
CA GLN A 24 -6.13 -12.61 1.11
C GLN A 24 -4.72 -13.20 1.04
N ALA A 25 -3.68 -12.39 0.89
CA ALA A 25 -2.29 -12.78 1.10
C ALA A 25 -1.92 -12.48 2.56
N GLY A 26 -1.80 -13.51 3.40
CA GLY A 26 -1.55 -13.26 4.81
C GLY A 26 -1.29 -14.49 5.66
N ARG A 27 -1.03 -14.24 6.94
CA ARG A 27 -0.58 -15.23 7.94
C ARG A 27 -1.52 -16.40 8.17
N TYR A 28 -2.74 -16.41 7.66
CA TYR A 28 -3.63 -17.57 7.74
C TYR A 28 -3.20 -18.69 6.77
N LEU A 29 -2.40 -18.36 5.74
CA LEU A 29 -1.83 -19.30 4.79
C LEU A 29 -0.46 -19.80 5.28
N PRO A 30 -0.24 -21.13 5.40
CA PRO A 30 1.08 -21.69 5.70
C PRO A 30 2.15 -21.31 4.66
N GLU A 31 1.80 -21.31 3.38
CA GLU A 31 2.66 -20.94 2.26
C GLU A 31 3.11 -19.47 2.32
N TYR A 32 2.26 -18.58 2.83
CA TYR A 32 2.64 -17.19 3.09
C TYR A 32 3.71 -17.11 4.18
N ARG A 33 3.53 -17.85 5.28
CA ARG A 33 4.51 -17.86 6.39
C ARG A 33 5.88 -18.35 5.91
N ALA A 34 5.91 -19.40 5.10
CA ALA A 34 7.14 -19.92 4.52
C ALA A 34 7.85 -18.90 3.61
N THR A 35 7.12 -18.18 2.74
CA THR A 35 7.71 -17.11 1.91
C THR A 35 8.17 -15.92 2.76
N ARG A 36 7.39 -15.57 3.79
CA ARG A 36 7.72 -14.50 4.74
C ARG A 36 9.02 -14.78 5.49
N GLU A 37 9.27 -16.03 5.90
CA GLU A 37 10.52 -16.46 6.54
C GLU A 37 11.72 -16.30 5.61
N LYS A 38 11.59 -16.63 4.32
CA LYS A 38 12.66 -16.44 3.31
C LYS A 38 13.05 -14.97 3.14
N ALA A 39 12.08 -14.06 3.20
CA ALA A 39 12.31 -12.62 3.09
C ALA A 39 12.90 -11.99 4.37
N GLY A 40 12.85 -12.67 5.52
CA GLY A 40 13.27 -12.14 6.82
C GLY A 40 12.25 -11.18 7.42
N ASP A 41 12.19 -9.93 6.94
CA ASP A 41 11.31 -8.88 7.48
C ASP A 41 10.27 -8.36 6.46
N PHE A 42 9.24 -7.68 6.94
CA PHE A 42 8.03 -7.42 6.16
C PHE A 42 8.31 -6.39 5.06
N LEU A 43 9.18 -5.42 5.34
CA LEU A 43 9.62 -4.46 4.34
C LEU A 43 10.48 -5.16 3.28
N SER A 44 11.40 -6.02 3.70
CA SER A 44 12.19 -6.85 2.77
C SER A 44 11.31 -7.72 1.86
N LEU A 45 10.17 -8.21 2.36
CA LEU A 45 9.19 -8.90 1.52
C LEU A 45 8.50 -7.93 0.53
N CYS A 46 8.05 -6.75 0.96
CA CYS A 46 7.43 -5.76 0.08
C CYS A 46 8.38 -5.24 -1.01
N TYR A 47 9.68 -5.16 -0.72
CA TYR A 47 10.70 -4.65 -1.64
C TYR A 47 11.39 -5.74 -2.47
N ASN A 48 10.99 -7.00 -2.32
CA ASN A 48 11.44 -8.09 -3.19
C ASN A 48 10.32 -8.43 -4.19
N PRO A 49 10.42 -7.99 -5.46
CA PRO A 49 9.32 -8.13 -6.42
C PRO A 49 8.86 -9.56 -6.64
N ASP A 50 9.80 -10.51 -6.71
CA ASP A 50 9.50 -11.93 -6.93
C ASP A 50 8.74 -12.52 -5.73
N LEU A 51 9.19 -12.23 -4.51
CA LEU A 51 8.54 -12.75 -3.31
C LEU A 51 7.18 -12.06 -3.05
N ALA A 52 7.07 -10.76 -3.31
CA ALA A 52 5.81 -10.01 -3.22
C ALA A 52 4.77 -10.50 -4.25
N ALA A 53 5.20 -10.78 -5.47
CA ALA A 53 4.35 -11.38 -6.49
C ALA A 53 3.92 -12.80 -6.08
N GLU A 54 4.85 -13.63 -5.63
CA GLU A 54 4.58 -14.99 -5.15
C GLU A 54 3.49 -15.02 -4.06
N VAL A 55 3.61 -14.19 -3.01
CA VAL A 55 2.58 -14.14 -1.95
C VAL A 55 1.24 -13.62 -2.44
N THR A 56 1.24 -12.72 -3.44
CA THR A 56 0.01 -12.22 -4.05
C THR A 56 -0.71 -13.31 -4.86
N LEU A 57 0.04 -14.20 -5.53
CA LEU A 57 -0.48 -15.31 -6.34
C LEU A 57 -0.97 -16.51 -5.52
N GLN A 58 -0.52 -16.67 -4.27
CA GLN A 58 -0.92 -17.77 -3.39
C GLN A 58 -2.45 -17.92 -3.21
N PRO A 59 -3.20 -16.89 -2.78
CA PRO A 59 -4.65 -17.00 -2.63
C PRO A 59 -5.38 -17.24 -3.95
N ILE A 60 -4.84 -16.73 -5.07
CA ILE A 60 -5.43 -16.98 -6.40
C ILE A 60 -5.32 -18.47 -6.77
N ARG A 61 -4.14 -19.07 -6.57
CA ARG A 61 -3.94 -20.52 -6.79
C ARG A 61 -4.81 -21.38 -5.89
N ARG A 62 -5.08 -20.94 -4.66
CA ARG A 62 -5.80 -21.74 -3.65
C ARG A 62 -7.31 -21.63 -3.74
N TYR A 63 -7.83 -20.45 -4.09
CA TYR A 63 -9.25 -20.14 -3.99
C TYR A 63 -9.88 -19.67 -5.30
N GLY A 64 -9.09 -19.31 -6.31
CA GLY A 64 -9.60 -18.82 -7.60
C GLY A 64 -10.39 -17.51 -7.47
N PHE A 65 -9.95 -16.59 -6.61
CA PHE A 65 -10.60 -15.28 -6.48
C PHE A 65 -10.60 -14.49 -7.80
N ASP A 66 -11.64 -13.68 -7.98
CA ASP A 66 -11.82 -12.84 -9.18
C ASP A 66 -10.85 -11.67 -9.24
N ALA A 67 -10.17 -11.37 -8.12
CA ALA A 67 -9.14 -10.35 -8.07
C ALA A 67 -7.99 -10.69 -7.13
N ALA A 68 -6.81 -10.25 -7.55
CA ALA A 68 -5.60 -10.17 -6.75
C ALA A 68 -5.41 -8.72 -6.29
N ILE A 69 -4.99 -8.53 -5.05
CA ILE A 69 -4.54 -7.22 -4.54
C ILE A 69 -3.03 -7.27 -4.33
N LEU A 70 -2.35 -6.23 -4.81
CA LEU A 70 -0.92 -6.03 -4.62
C LEU A 70 -0.52 -6.27 -3.16
N PHE A 71 0.53 -7.05 -2.93
CA PHE A 71 1.14 -7.15 -1.62
C PHE A 71 2.11 -5.98 -1.37
N ALA A 72 1.64 -4.97 -0.65
CA ALA A 72 2.43 -3.81 -0.22
C ALA A 72 1.92 -3.31 1.14
N ASP A 73 2.38 -2.13 1.59
CA ASP A 73 1.89 -1.47 2.79
C ASP A 73 1.60 0.01 2.52
N ILE A 74 0.60 0.57 3.21
CA ILE A 74 0.24 1.98 3.07
C ILE A 74 1.33 2.93 3.56
N LEU A 75 2.25 2.46 4.40
CA LEU A 75 3.34 3.24 4.97
C LEU A 75 4.60 3.26 4.08
N LEU A 76 4.59 2.61 2.92
CA LEU A 76 5.72 2.73 1.98
C LEU A 76 5.82 4.16 1.38
N VAL A 77 4.70 4.86 1.21
CA VAL A 77 4.68 6.27 0.76
C VAL A 77 5.39 7.21 1.75
N PRO A 78 5.05 7.24 3.05
CA PRO A 78 5.79 8.08 4.00
C PRO A 78 7.26 7.67 4.13
N GLN A 79 7.58 6.39 4.01
CA GLN A 79 8.99 5.95 3.96
C GLN A 79 9.72 6.52 2.74
N ALA A 80 9.10 6.49 1.57
CA ALA A 80 9.66 7.05 0.34
C ALA A 80 9.82 8.58 0.40
N LEU A 81 8.96 9.26 1.16
CA LEU A 81 9.09 10.68 1.50
C LEU A 81 10.20 10.98 2.53
N GLY A 82 10.86 9.96 3.09
CA GLY A 82 12.01 10.10 3.97
C GLY A 82 11.73 9.85 5.46
N ALA A 83 10.54 9.36 5.84
CA ALA A 83 10.30 8.93 7.20
C ALA A 83 10.94 7.56 7.48
N ASP A 84 11.49 7.37 8.68
CA ASP A 84 12.04 6.08 9.09
C ASP A 84 10.89 5.13 9.41
N LEU A 85 10.78 4.00 8.70
CA LEU A 85 9.75 2.98 8.91
C LEU A 85 10.38 1.67 9.40
N TRP A 86 9.85 1.13 10.49
CA TRP A 86 10.24 -0.19 10.99
C TRP A 86 9.06 -0.94 11.60
N PHE A 87 9.17 -2.26 11.68
CA PHE A 87 8.13 -3.13 12.24
C PHE A 87 8.61 -3.77 13.53
N VAL A 88 7.84 -3.58 14.60
CA VAL A 88 8.11 -4.21 15.90
C VAL A 88 7.24 -5.46 16.02
N GLN A 89 7.88 -6.59 16.35
CA GLN A 89 7.19 -7.88 16.48
C GLN A 89 6.08 -7.79 17.54
N GLY A 90 4.85 -8.10 17.13
CA GLY A 90 3.67 -8.05 18.02
C GLY A 90 3.06 -6.65 18.21
N GLU A 91 3.76 -5.56 17.89
CA GLU A 91 3.29 -4.19 18.10
C GLU A 91 2.92 -3.44 16.80
N GLY A 92 3.32 -3.96 15.63
CA GLY A 92 3.01 -3.38 14.33
C GLY A 92 4.02 -2.32 13.87
N PRO A 93 3.64 -1.48 12.90
CA PRO A 93 4.55 -0.50 12.32
C PRO A 93 4.85 0.66 13.28
N ARG A 94 6.04 1.21 13.11
CA ARG A 94 6.54 2.42 13.76
C ARG A 94 7.13 3.34 12.69
N LEU A 95 6.95 4.64 12.88
CA LEU A 95 7.38 5.66 11.94
C LEU A 95 8.04 6.82 12.70
N SER A 96 9.06 7.47 12.13
CA SER A 96 9.50 8.77 12.62
C SER A 96 8.37 9.80 12.50
N THR A 97 8.34 10.77 13.42
CA THR A 97 7.20 11.69 13.56
C THR A 97 7.41 13.01 12.84
N VAL A 98 6.35 13.54 12.23
CA VAL A 98 6.28 14.91 11.69
C VAL A 98 5.33 15.74 12.53
N THR A 99 5.90 16.56 13.42
CA THR A 99 5.12 17.37 14.39
C THR A 99 5.48 18.86 14.37
N ARG A 100 6.60 19.21 13.74
CA ARG A 100 7.15 20.56 13.64
C ARG A 100 7.54 20.88 12.20
N GLN A 101 7.68 22.16 11.89
CA GLN A 101 8.05 22.62 10.55
C GLN A 101 9.37 21.98 10.07
N GLY A 102 10.39 21.91 10.93
CA GLY A 102 11.66 21.28 10.57
C GLY A 102 11.56 19.77 10.26
N ASP A 103 10.60 19.05 10.85
CA ASP A 103 10.37 17.64 10.53
C ASP A 103 9.78 17.51 9.11
N PHE A 104 8.88 18.44 8.73
CA PHE A 104 8.30 18.49 7.40
C PHE A 104 9.30 18.95 6.34
N ASP A 105 10.13 19.94 6.65
CA ASP A 105 11.15 20.46 5.74
C ASP A 105 12.23 19.39 5.42
N ALA A 106 12.42 18.42 6.31
CA ALA A 106 13.29 17.27 6.10
C ALA A 106 12.70 16.20 5.16
N LEU A 107 11.40 16.24 4.88
CA LEU A 107 10.76 15.32 3.93
C LEU A 107 11.21 15.64 2.49
N LYS A 108 11.42 14.59 1.72
CA LYS A 108 11.69 14.66 0.29
C LYS A 108 10.48 15.22 -0.48
N PRO A 109 10.69 15.85 -1.64
CA PRO A 109 9.59 16.22 -2.54
C PRO A 109 8.84 14.97 -3.03
N ALA A 110 7.57 15.14 -3.43
CA ALA A 110 6.69 14.03 -3.79
C ALA A 110 7.22 13.20 -4.96
N GLU A 111 7.93 13.82 -5.91
CA GLU A 111 8.50 13.18 -7.09
C GLU A 111 9.65 12.23 -6.75
N ALA A 112 10.27 12.37 -5.58
CA ALA A 112 11.38 11.53 -5.16
C ALA A 112 10.94 10.11 -4.74
N ILE A 113 9.63 9.84 -4.61
CA ILE A 113 9.15 8.54 -4.11
C ILE A 113 9.47 7.37 -5.03
N HIS A 114 9.62 7.62 -6.34
CA HIS A 114 9.75 6.56 -7.33
C HIS A 114 11.01 5.72 -7.16
N GLU A 115 12.11 6.31 -6.67
CA GLU A 115 13.35 5.56 -6.42
C GLU A 115 13.13 4.47 -5.37
N THR A 116 12.48 4.83 -4.25
CA THR A 116 12.17 3.88 -3.17
C THR A 116 11.08 2.89 -3.56
N LEU A 117 10.09 3.32 -4.35
CA LEU A 117 8.92 2.51 -4.70
C LEU A 117 9.07 1.70 -6.00
N ALA A 118 10.21 1.82 -6.70
CA ALA A 118 10.49 1.08 -7.93
C ALA A 118 10.27 -0.45 -7.82
N PRO A 119 10.68 -1.13 -6.72
CA PRO A 119 10.41 -2.57 -6.57
C PRO A 119 8.91 -2.90 -6.51
N VAL A 120 8.09 -1.99 -5.98
CA VAL A 120 6.64 -2.18 -5.90
C VAL A 120 6.03 -2.12 -7.29
N TYR A 121 6.48 -1.20 -8.15
CA TYR A 121 6.06 -1.16 -9.55
C TYR A 121 6.48 -2.42 -10.32
N GLU A 122 7.67 -2.95 -10.04
CA GLU A 122 8.09 -4.22 -10.65
C GLU A 122 7.22 -5.40 -10.21
N THR A 123 6.79 -5.42 -8.94
CA THR A 123 5.82 -6.42 -8.44
C THR A 123 4.54 -6.37 -9.25
N VAL A 124 4.00 -5.17 -9.50
CA VAL A 124 2.79 -4.97 -10.32
C VAL A 124 3.02 -5.50 -11.75
N ARG A 125 4.19 -5.22 -12.37
CA ARG A 125 4.50 -5.73 -13.72
C ARG A 125 4.58 -7.25 -13.77
N ILE A 126 5.16 -7.90 -12.75
CA ILE A 126 5.18 -9.37 -12.64
C ILE A 126 3.75 -9.89 -12.58
N LEU A 127 2.93 -9.34 -11.69
CA LEU A 127 1.53 -9.77 -11.51
C LEU A 127 0.69 -9.57 -12.77
N ALA A 128 0.85 -8.44 -13.47
CA ALA A 128 0.14 -8.17 -14.72
C ALA A 128 0.45 -9.21 -15.81
N ARG A 129 1.63 -9.84 -15.78
CA ARG A 129 2.02 -10.92 -16.70
C ARG A 129 1.57 -12.29 -16.24
N GLU A 130 1.61 -12.55 -14.93
CA GLU A 130 1.46 -13.90 -14.37
C GLU A 130 0.05 -14.25 -13.88
N LEU A 131 -0.79 -13.26 -13.59
CA LEU A 131 -2.16 -13.51 -13.16
C LEU A 131 -2.99 -14.19 -14.27
N PRO A 132 -3.92 -15.08 -13.90
CA PRO A 132 -4.91 -15.59 -14.85
C PRO A 132 -5.64 -14.46 -15.56
N LYS A 133 -6.01 -14.66 -16.83
CA LYS A 133 -6.60 -13.62 -17.69
C LYS A 133 -7.95 -13.12 -17.18
N GLU A 134 -8.61 -13.90 -16.35
CA GLU A 134 -9.88 -13.62 -15.70
C GLU A 134 -9.74 -12.86 -14.37
N THR A 135 -8.56 -12.89 -13.74
CA THR A 135 -8.30 -12.28 -12.43
C THR A 135 -7.89 -10.82 -12.60
N ALA A 136 -8.60 -9.90 -11.94
CA ALA A 136 -8.26 -8.47 -11.94
C ALA A 136 -7.09 -8.18 -10.98
N LEU A 137 -6.23 -7.22 -11.33
CA LEU A 137 -5.17 -6.73 -10.45
C LEU A 137 -5.56 -5.39 -9.81
N ILE A 138 -5.68 -5.40 -8.48
CA ILE A 138 -5.97 -4.24 -7.64
C ILE A 138 -4.64 -3.67 -7.12
N GLY A 139 -4.32 -2.43 -7.50
CA GLY A 139 -3.33 -1.60 -6.82
C GLY A 139 -3.97 -0.87 -5.63
N PHE A 140 -3.17 -0.24 -4.77
CA PHE A 140 -3.74 0.55 -3.66
C PHE A 140 -2.73 1.54 -3.06
N ALA A 141 -3.25 2.46 -2.25
CA ALA A 141 -2.47 3.32 -1.38
C ALA A 141 -3.26 3.68 -0.11
N GLY A 142 -2.58 4.21 0.90
CA GLY A 142 -3.26 4.79 2.06
C GLY A 142 -3.85 6.15 1.72
N ALA A 143 -5.06 6.43 2.22
CA ALA A 143 -5.63 7.76 2.11
C ALA A 143 -4.75 8.81 2.85
N PRO A 144 -4.62 10.05 2.34
CA PRO A 144 -3.74 11.06 2.92
C PRO A 144 -3.96 11.32 4.41
N TRP A 145 -5.21 11.40 4.86
CA TRP A 145 -5.54 11.53 6.29
C TRP A 145 -4.98 10.36 7.11
N THR A 146 -5.25 9.12 6.68
CA THR A 146 -4.79 7.92 7.37
C THR A 146 -3.28 7.90 7.49
N VAL A 147 -2.57 8.13 6.38
CA VAL A 147 -1.10 8.20 6.36
C VAL A 147 -0.59 9.30 7.28
N ALA A 148 -1.18 10.50 7.23
CA ALA A 148 -0.81 11.60 8.12
C ALA A 148 -0.98 11.23 9.60
N THR A 149 -2.01 10.46 9.98
CA THR A 149 -2.15 10.02 11.38
C THR A 149 -0.96 9.18 11.86
N TYR A 150 -0.41 8.31 11.01
CA TYR A 150 0.81 7.55 11.31
C TYR A 150 2.04 8.45 11.33
N MET A 151 2.18 9.37 10.38
CA MET A 151 3.29 10.34 10.33
C MET A 151 3.31 11.25 11.55
N VAL A 152 2.17 11.64 12.09
CA VAL A 152 2.12 12.52 13.28
C VAL A 152 2.32 11.72 14.57
N ALA A 153 1.72 10.54 14.69
CA ALA A 153 1.76 9.75 15.93
C ALA A 153 2.93 8.78 16.03
N GLY A 154 3.61 8.50 14.91
CA GLY A 154 4.66 7.49 14.77
C GLY A 154 4.18 6.04 14.88
N ARG A 155 2.87 5.82 15.01
CA ARG A 155 2.19 4.52 15.11
C ARG A 155 0.68 4.68 15.00
N GLY A 156 -0.03 3.57 14.88
CA GLY A 156 -1.49 3.57 15.02
C GLY A 156 -1.93 4.02 16.42
N THR A 157 -2.99 4.81 16.47
CA THR A 157 -3.63 5.26 17.72
C THR A 157 -5.15 5.03 17.62
N PRO A 158 -5.83 4.70 18.73
CA PRO A 158 -7.26 4.41 18.70
C PRO A 158 -8.12 5.66 18.45
N ASP A 159 -7.64 6.83 18.87
CA ASP A 159 -8.38 8.10 18.85
C ASP A 159 -7.86 9.11 17.83
N GLN A 160 -6.72 8.83 17.18
CA GLN A 160 -6.04 9.75 16.27
C GLN A 160 -5.74 11.11 16.91
N GLY A 161 -5.66 11.15 18.26
CA GLY A 161 -5.52 12.36 19.07
C GLY A 161 -4.34 13.25 18.63
N PRO A 162 -3.13 12.70 18.41
CA PRO A 162 -1.98 13.49 17.96
C PRO A 162 -2.23 14.26 16.65
N ALA A 163 -2.89 13.63 15.66
CA ALA A 163 -3.21 14.27 14.40
C ALA A 163 -4.24 15.40 14.57
N HIS A 164 -5.26 15.18 15.40
CA HIS A 164 -6.23 16.22 15.74
C HIS A 164 -5.59 17.41 16.48
N LEU A 165 -4.66 17.14 17.40
CA LEU A 165 -3.92 18.18 18.12
C LEU A 165 -3.04 19.01 17.18
N LEU A 166 -2.28 18.36 16.28
CA LEU A 166 -1.48 19.10 15.29
C LEU A 166 -2.36 19.95 14.38
N LYS A 167 -3.43 19.35 13.86
CA LYS A 167 -4.43 20.05 13.03
C LYS A 167 -5.04 21.26 13.75
N GLY A 168 -5.32 21.15 15.06
CA GLY A 168 -5.87 22.23 15.87
C GLY A 168 -4.85 23.33 16.21
N GLY A 169 -3.62 22.94 16.56
CA GLY A 169 -2.59 23.86 17.05
C GLY A 169 -1.71 24.48 15.95
N ASN A 170 -1.52 23.80 14.82
CA ASN A 170 -0.77 24.28 13.66
C ASN A 170 -1.40 23.76 12.36
N ARG A 171 -2.50 24.42 11.96
CA ARG A 171 -3.27 24.06 10.77
C ARG A 171 -2.43 24.07 9.50
N ALA A 172 -1.60 25.10 9.31
CA ALA A 172 -0.81 25.28 8.10
C ALA A 172 0.17 24.11 7.87
N LEU A 173 0.87 23.69 8.93
CA LEU A 173 1.75 22.51 8.87
C LEU A 173 0.98 21.23 8.54
N PHE A 174 -0.19 21.05 9.17
CA PHE A 174 -1.02 19.87 8.92
C PHE A 174 -1.54 19.82 7.47
N GLU A 175 -1.97 20.97 6.92
CA GLU A 175 -2.41 21.09 5.53
C GLU A 175 -1.26 20.82 4.55
N ALA A 176 -0.07 21.39 4.79
CA ALA A 176 1.12 21.13 3.98
C ALA A 176 1.52 19.65 3.99
N LEU A 177 1.41 18.97 5.14
CA LEU A 177 1.65 17.53 5.24
C LEU A 177 0.64 16.73 4.42
N ILE A 178 -0.66 17.06 4.51
CA ILE A 178 -1.70 16.40 3.72
C ILE A 178 -1.48 16.61 2.22
N GLU A 179 -1.09 17.81 1.80
CA GLU A 179 -0.80 18.13 0.40
C GLU A 179 0.38 17.30 -0.13
N ARG A 180 1.51 17.27 0.59
CA ARG A 180 2.68 16.45 0.23
C ARG A 180 2.34 14.97 0.09
N ILE A 181 1.54 14.42 1.01
CA ILE A 181 1.11 13.02 0.94
C ILE A 181 0.18 12.82 -0.26
N THR A 182 -0.74 13.75 -0.51
CA THR A 182 -1.69 13.66 -1.63
C THR A 182 -0.97 13.62 -2.97
N GLU A 183 -0.02 14.52 -3.19
CA GLU A 183 0.82 14.53 -4.40
C GLU A 183 1.57 13.20 -4.57
N ALA A 184 2.22 12.72 -3.51
CA ALA A 184 2.93 11.44 -3.54
C ALA A 184 1.98 10.25 -3.80
N THR A 185 0.78 10.26 -3.22
CA THR A 185 -0.22 9.22 -3.47
C THR A 185 -0.69 9.23 -4.93
N ILE A 186 -0.90 10.40 -5.54
CA ILE A 186 -1.28 10.52 -6.95
C ILE A 186 -0.19 9.93 -7.85
N LEU A 187 1.08 10.28 -7.61
CA LEU A 187 2.22 9.76 -8.36
C LEU A 187 2.36 8.25 -8.19
N TYR A 188 2.19 7.75 -6.97
CA TYR A 188 2.29 6.33 -6.66
C TYR A 188 1.18 5.50 -7.34
N LEU A 189 -0.07 5.95 -7.25
CA LEU A 189 -1.21 5.26 -7.87
C LEU A 189 -1.13 5.31 -9.40
N SER A 190 -0.74 6.46 -9.97
CA SER A 190 -0.52 6.60 -11.42
C SER A 190 0.53 5.59 -11.92
N ALA A 191 1.66 5.49 -11.22
CA ALA A 191 2.72 4.54 -11.58
C ALA A 191 2.30 3.06 -11.41
N GLN A 192 1.42 2.74 -10.46
CA GLN A 192 0.84 1.40 -10.36
C GLN A 192 -0.06 1.08 -11.56
N ILE A 193 -0.88 2.04 -12.01
CA ILE A 193 -1.72 1.88 -13.20
C ILE A 193 -0.85 1.66 -14.44
N GLU A 194 0.17 2.50 -14.63
CA GLU A 194 1.15 2.34 -15.73
C GLU A 194 1.88 0.99 -15.70
N ALA A 195 2.16 0.47 -14.50
CA ALA A 195 2.80 -0.83 -14.32
C ALA A 195 1.86 -2.02 -14.57
N GLY A 196 0.54 -1.81 -14.61
CA GLY A 196 -0.45 -2.83 -14.97
C GLY A 196 -1.55 -3.08 -13.94
N ALA A 197 -1.68 -2.27 -12.88
CA ALA A 197 -2.87 -2.31 -12.03
C ALA A 197 -4.10 -1.86 -12.85
N GLU A 198 -5.20 -2.59 -12.73
CA GLU A 198 -6.42 -2.34 -13.50
C GLU A 198 -7.44 -1.50 -12.75
N VAL A 199 -7.32 -1.47 -11.42
CA VAL A 199 -8.12 -0.65 -10.50
C VAL A 199 -7.26 -0.28 -9.29
N VAL A 200 -7.55 0.89 -8.69
CA VAL A 200 -6.96 1.40 -7.45
C VAL A 200 -8.01 2.03 -6.54
#